data_AF-A0A7K5WL81-F1
#
_entry.id   AF-A0A7K5WL81-F1
#
_cell.length_a   1.000
_cell.length_b   1.000
_cell.length_c   1.000
_cell.angle_alpha   90.00
_cell.angle_beta   90.00
_cell.angle_gamma   90.00
#
_symmetry.space_group_name_H-M   'P 1'
#
loop_
_entity.id
_entity.type
_entity.pdbx_description
1 polymer ?
#
loop_
_entity_poly.entity_id
_entity_poly.type
_entity_poly.pdbx_seq_one_letter_code
_entity_poly.pdbx_strand_id
1 'polypeptide(L)'
;PVPADCREEQYPCTRLYSVHKPCKQCLNEICFYSLRRVYVINKEICVRTVCAHEELLRADLCRDKFSKCGVMATSGLCQSVGASCARSCGGC
;
A
#
# COMPACT_ATOMS: atom_id res chain seq x y z
N PRO A 1 -21.74 -11.53 -10.57
CA PRO A 1 -22.23 -10.21 -11.02
C PRO A 1 -21.85 -9.15 -10.01
N VAL A 2 -21.20 -8.07 -10.45
CA VAL A 2 -20.76 -6.97 -9.57
C VAL A 2 -22.01 -6.24 -9.04
N PRO A 3 -22.06 -5.82 -7.76
CA PRO A 3 -23.19 -5.07 -7.20
C PRO A 3 -23.46 -3.79 -8.00
N ALA A 4 -24.71 -3.34 -8.03
CA ALA A 4 -25.18 -2.24 -8.91
C ALA A 4 -24.50 -0.87 -8.69
N ASP A 5 -23.70 -0.71 -7.63
CA ASP A 5 -22.99 0.53 -7.28
C ASP A 5 -21.47 0.32 -7.15
N CYS A 6 -20.96 -0.74 -7.79
CA CYS A 6 -19.55 -1.10 -7.79
C CYS A 6 -19.03 -1.26 -9.22
N ARG A 7 -17.78 -0.88 -9.45
CA ARG A 7 -17.07 -1.11 -10.70
C ARG A 7 -15.73 -1.80 -10.44
N GLU A 8 -15.27 -2.59 -11.39
CA GLU A 8 -13.91 -3.13 -11.35
C GLU A 8 -12.93 -2.09 -11.90
N GLU A 9 -11.88 -1.80 -11.15
CA GLU A 9 -10.78 -0.94 -11.58
C GLU A 9 -9.48 -1.75 -11.68
N GLN A 10 -8.81 -1.55 -12.81
CA GLN A 10 -7.46 -2.06 -13.04
C GLN A 10 -6.43 -1.07 -12.51
N TYR A 11 -5.44 -1.54 -11.76
CA TYR A 11 -4.35 -0.70 -11.25
C TYR A 11 -2.99 -1.41 -11.37
N PRO A 12 -1.90 -0.66 -11.63
CA PRO A 12 -0.56 -1.23 -11.62
C PRO A 12 -0.20 -1.72 -10.22
N CYS A 13 0.10 -3.00 -10.09
CA CYS A 13 0.61 -3.59 -8.86
C CYS A 13 1.99 -4.21 -9.13
N THR A 14 2.84 -4.20 -8.11
CA THR A 14 4.16 -4.84 -8.19
C THR A 14 4.20 -6.03 -7.26
N ARG A 15 4.61 -7.19 -7.79
CA ARG A 15 4.86 -8.38 -6.97
C ARG A 15 6.35 -8.63 -6.88
N LEU A 16 6.83 -8.78 -5.64
CA LEU A 16 8.21 -9.12 -5.36
C LEU A 16 8.37 -10.64 -5.26
N TYR A 17 9.24 -11.19 -6.10
CA TYR A 17 9.57 -12.61 -6.09
C TYR A 17 11.01 -12.78 -5.61
N SER A 18 11.20 -13.58 -4.56
CA SER A 18 12.53 -14.03 -4.13
C SER A 18 12.92 -15.27 -4.93
N VAL A 19 13.79 -15.12 -5.91
CA VAL A 19 14.22 -16.22 -6.79
C VAL A 19 15.70 -16.54 -6.57
N HIS A 20 16.09 -17.79 -6.79
CA HIS A 20 17.50 -18.18 -6.78
C HIS A 20 18.05 -18.10 -8.20
N LYS A 21 19.04 -17.22 -8.41
CA LYS A 21 19.75 -17.08 -9.67
C LYS A 21 21.04 -17.90 -9.61
N PRO A 22 21.20 -18.91 -10.48
CA PRO A 22 22.47 -19.60 -10.65
C PRO A 22 23.53 -18.63 -11.17
N CYS A 23 24.69 -18.62 -10.52
CA CYS A 23 25.86 -17.86 -10.93
C CYS A 23 27.01 -18.83 -11.18
N LYS A 24 27.54 -18.82 -12.40
CA LYS A 24 28.73 -19.58 -12.79
C LYS A 24 29.91 -18.62 -12.85
N GLN A 25 30.96 -18.92 -12.12
CA GLN A 25 32.23 -18.18 -12.15
C GLN A 25 33.34 -19.15 -12.53
N CYS A 26 34.05 -18.87 -13.61
CA CYS A 26 35.13 -19.72 -14.09
C CYS A 26 36.47 -19.01 -13.98
N LEU A 27 37.49 -19.75 -13.58
CA LEU A 27 38.88 -19.36 -13.63
C LEU A 27 39.63 -20.47 -14.38
N ASN A 28 40.10 -20.17 -15.59
CA ASN A 28 40.63 -21.15 -16.53
C ASN A 28 39.61 -22.28 -16.80
N GLU A 29 39.98 -23.54 -16.56
CA GLU A 29 39.09 -24.69 -16.77
C GLU A 29 38.25 -25.07 -15.54
N ILE A 30 38.43 -24.38 -14.41
CA ILE A 30 37.68 -24.65 -13.18
C ILE A 30 36.53 -23.66 -13.07
N CYS A 31 35.30 -24.19 -12.91
CA CYS A 31 34.10 -23.37 -12.72
C CYS A 31 33.43 -23.68 -11.38
N PHE A 32 33.04 -22.63 -10.68
CA PHE A 32 32.26 -22.69 -9.45
C PHE A 32 30.83 -22.25 -9.75
N TYR A 33 29.86 -23.00 -9.22
CA TYR A 33 28.45 -22.68 -9.29
C TYR A 33 27.97 -22.26 -7.91
N SER A 34 27.28 -21.12 -7.85
CA SER A 34 26.64 -20.63 -6.64
C SER A 34 25.19 -20.28 -6.93
N LEU A 35 24.35 -20.32 -5.89
CA LEU A 35 22.98 -19.84 -5.94
C LEU A 35 22.89 -18.54 -5.16
N ARG A 36 22.62 -17.44 -5.87
CA ARG A 36 22.38 -16.15 -5.23
C ARG A 36 20.89 -15.89 -5.15
N ARG A 37 20.38 -15.56 -3.96
CA ARG A 37 19.02 -15.05 -3.82
C ARG A 37 18.94 -13.64 -4.39
N VAL A 38 18.00 -13.41 -5.30
CA VAL A 38 17.73 -12.11 -5.92
C VAL A 38 16.24 -11.81 -5.85
N TYR A 39 15.89 -10.53 -5.82
CA TYR A 39 14.50 -10.09 -5.80
C TYR A 39 14.12 -9.54 -7.17
N VAL A 40 13.10 -10.12 -7.77
CA VAL A 40 12.57 -9.70 -9.08
C VAL A 40 11.22 -9.05 -8.85
N ILE A 41 11.03 -7.88 -9.44
CA ILE A 41 9.76 -7.15 -9.40
C ILE A 41 9.04 -7.43 -10.71
N ASN A 42 7.85 -8.03 -10.64
CA ASN A 42 6.95 -8.10 -11.77
C ASN A 42 5.95 -6.93 -11.70
N LYS A 43 5.69 -6.28 -12.84
CA LYS A 43 4.62 -5.29 -12.97
C LYS A 43 3.40 -6.02 -13.51
N GLU A 44 2.38 -6.14 -12.68
CA GLU A 44 1.13 -6.82 -13.01
C GLU A 44 -0.01 -5.78 -12.99
N ILE A 45 -1.08 -6.05 -13.72
CA ILE A 45 -2.32 -5.27 -13.60
C ILE A 45 -3.24 -6.05 -12.68
N CYS A 46 -3.44 -5.52 -11.48
CA CYS A 46 -4.39 -6.08 -10.51
C CYS A 46 -5.77 -5.48 -10.75
N VAL A 47 -6.80 -6.25 -10.40
CA VAL A 47 -8.19 -5.77 -10.39
C VAL A 47 -8.65 -5.59 -8.94
N ARG A 48 -9.33 -4.48 -8.66
CA ARG A 48 -10.05 -4.27 -7.39
C ARG A 48 -11.47 -3.83 -7.70
N THR A 49 -12.41 -4.23 -6.86
CA THR A 49 -13.76 -3.69 -6.90
C THR A 49 -13.79 -2.39 -6.12
N VAL A 50 -14.32 -1.32 -6.73
CA VAL A 50 -14.50 0.00 -6.11
C VAL A 50 -16.00 0.27 -6.08
N CYS A 51 -16.54 0.51 -4.90
CA CYS A 51 -17.95 0.82 -4.69
C CYS A 51 -18.13 2.27 -4.26
N ALA A 52 -19.13 2.98 -4.80
CA ALA A 52 -19.34 4.40 -4.49
C ALA A 52 -19.63 4.63 -2.99
N HIS A 53 -20.36 3.72 -2.36
CA HIS A 53 -20.57 3.75 -0.91
C HIS A 53 -19.29 3.51 -0.09
N GLU A 54 -18.33 2.73 -0.58
CA GLU A 54 -17.12 2.38 0.17
C GLU A 54 -16.06 3.51 0.13
N GLU A 55 -15.98 4.27 -0.97
CA GLU A 55 -15.17 5.49 -1.03
C GLU A 55 -15.74 6.60 -0.14
N LEU A 56 -17.07 6.78 -0.11
CA LEU A 56 -17.74 7.71 0.79
C LEU A 56 -17.57 7.28 2.26
N LEU A 57 -17.79 6.00 2.58
CA LEU A 57 -17.66 5.49 3.95
C LEU A 57 -16.20 5.55 4.42
N ARG A 58 -15.21 5.24 3.58
CA ARG A 58 -13.78 5.39 3.92
C ARG A 58 -13.38 6.86 4.08
N ALA A 59 -13.91 7.75 3.24
CA ALA A 59 -13.69 9.19 3.35
C ALA A 59 -14.34 9.78 4.61
N ASP A 60 -15.51 9.27 5.01
CA ASP A 60 -16.21 9.67 6.23
C ASP A 60 -15.54 9.09 7.49
N LEU A 61 -15.03 7.85 7.44
CA LEU A 61 -14.26 7.24 8.53
C LEU A 61 -12.97 8.00 8.83
N CYS A 62 -12.36 8.61 7.82
CA CYS A 62 -11.16 9.44 7.96
C CYS A 62 -11.48 10.94 7.95
N ARG A 63 -12.66 11.37 8.39
CA ARG A 63 -12.98 12.79 8.50
C ARG A 63 -12.85 13.28 9.93
N ASP A 64 -12.22 14.43 10.08
CA ASP A 64 -12.19 15.14 11.36
C ASP A 64 -13.60 15.65 11.72
N LYS A 65 -14.00 15.43 12.97
CA LYS A 65 -15.29 15.85 13.54
C LYS A 65 -15.40 17.37 13.69
N PHE A 66 -14.27 18.07 13.83
CA PHE A 66 -14.23 19.52 14.03
C PHE A 66 -13.35 20.21 12.99
N SER A 67 -13.79 21.38 12.48
CA SER A 67 -13.02 22.18 11.52
C SER A 67 -11.68 22.68 12.06
N LYS A 68 -11.54 22.79 13.38
CA LYS A 68 -10.31 23.22 14.09
C LYS A 68 -9.30 22.10 14.34
N CYS A 69 -9.56 20.87 13.87
CA CYS A 69 -8.68 19.72 14.10
C CYS A 69 -7.25 19.91 13.57
N GLY A 70 -7.05 20.65 12.47
CA GLY A 70 -5.71 20.98 11.98
C GLY A 70 -4.90 21.83 12.98
N VAL A 71 -5.53 22.85 13.58
CA VAL A 71 -4.90 23.68 14.61
C VAL A 71 -4.62 22.86 15.86
N MET A 72 -5.57 22.01 16.29
CA MET A 72 -5.41 21.14 17.46
C MET A 72 -4.27 20.12 17.27
N ALA A 73 -4.15 19.53 16.09
CA ALA A 73 -3.08 18.60 15.78
C ALA A 73 -1.69 19.29 15.82
N THR A 74 -1.57 20.48 15.22
CA THR A 74 -0.30 21.25 15.25
C THR A 74 0.07 21.74 16.65
N SER A 75 -0.92 21.89 17.54
CA SER A 75 -0.74 22.30 18.93
C SER A 75 -0.42 21.11 19.86
N GLY A 76 -0.17 19.92 19.32
CA GLY A 76 0.21 18.72 20.08
C GLY A 76 -0.94 18.05 20.83
N LEU A 77 -2.19 18.41 20.57
CA LEU A 77 -3.36 17.86 21.27
C LEU A 77 -3.80 16.48 20.75
N CYS A 78 -3.04 15.84 19.84
CA CYS A 78 -3.49 14.60 19.20
C CYS A 78 -3.78 13.43 20.15
N GLN A 79 -3.19 13.41 21.34
CA GLN A 79 -3.52 12.39 22.35
C GLN A 79 -4.92 12.59 22.95
N SER A 80 -5.41 13.83 23.06
CA SER A 80 -6.73 14.13 23.63
C SER A 80 -7.82 14.21 22.56
N VAL A 81 -7.47 14.64 21.34
CA VAL A 81 -8.43 14.80 20.24
C VAL A 81 -8.37 13.71 19.17
N GLY A 82 -7.49 12.70 19.30
CA GLY A 82 -7.23 11.70 18.27
C GLY A 82 -8.48 10.96 17.77
N ALA A 83 -9.47 10.69 18.62
CA ALA A 83 -10.73 10.07 18.22
C ALA A 83 -11.68 11.01 17.44
N SER A 84 -11.54 12.32 17.62
CA SER A 84 -12.35 13.34 16.93
C SER A 84 -11.61 14.01 15.77
N CYS A 85 -10.28 13.87 15.72
CA CYS A 85 -9.38 14.52 14.77
C CYS A 85 -8.40 13.50 14.15
N ALA A 86 -8.87 12.27 13.89
CA ALA A 86 -8.03 11.16 13.47
C ALA A 86 -7.18 11.52 12.24
N ARG A 87 -7.79 12.15 11.23
CA ARG A 87 -7.10 12.52 9.99
C ARG A 87 -6.02 13.57 10.22
N SER A 88 -6.35 14.65 10.92
CA SER A 88 -5.35 15.71 11.24
C SER A 88 -4.22 15.19 12.12
N CYS A 89 -4.49 14.16 12.92
CA CYS A 89 -3.52 13.51 13.80
C CYS A 89 -2.78 12.33 13.17
N GLY A 90 -2.96 12.10 11.86
CA GLY A 90 -2.26 11.04 11.12
C GLY A 90 -2.81 9.62 11.34
N GLY A 91 -4.00 9.49 11.93
CA GLY A 91 -4.74 8.25 12.05
C GLY A 91 -5.66 8.01 10.85
N CYS A 92 -5.57 6.79 10.30
CA CYS A 92 -6.44 6.19 9.28
C CYS A 92 -6.16 4.68 9.26
#